data_AF-A0A9J8BTL2-F1
#
_entry.id   AF-A0A9J8BTL2-F1
#
_cell.length_a   1.000
_cell.length_b   1.000
_cell.length_c   1.000
_cell.angle_alpha   90.00
_cell.angle_beta   90.00
_cell.angle_gamma   90.00
#
_symmetry.space_group_name_H-M   'P 1'
#
loop_
_entity.id
_entity.type
_entity.pdbx_description
1 polymer ?
#
loop_
_entity_poly.entity_id
_entity_poly.type
_entity_poly.pdbx_seq_one_letter_code
_entity_poly.pdbx_strand_id
1 'polypeptide(L)'
;MANVLLEFKASAADSEPQNRPVLIVGQLANLQQINWTQVKGKLQPVVTKEIWQAALASLNPNPTDSCPLYLSFAAVAALPSRVSRHNSPSSAHFLTRLVRTCLPTGNNRCIVMVCERSDVFASACAIARAFPLFTRRSASSRRTEKKHVTVEFVTVGQDNGPLEVSTLECLASAADGVRLAARIVDTPCSEMNTDDFLEEIKAVGNELSITPTIIRGEELKQKGFGGIYGVGKAAQHPPALAVLSHTPSGATQTIAWVGKGIVYDTGGLSIKGKTTMPGMKRDCGGAAAILGAFKAAVKQGFKDNLHAVFCLAENSVGPTATRPDDIHTLYSGKTVEINNTDAEGRLVLSDGVVYANKDLSADIILDMATLTGAQGISTGKYHAAVMTNSEQWEAACVRAGRSSGDLAHPLVYCPELHFSEFTSAVADMKNSVAVRKRGRDGTVRMRRAPVLASSLALIWVLIGQVFGYMWTSLHQSMLGSEPLVSVWPCSCLCSARHLRTPCSTLCPLWVPPQPKLPLKTRWRGTARGEDLSKMISNCS
;
A
#
# COMPACT_ATOMS: atom_id res chain seq x y z
N MET A 1 2.75 9.20 -21.17
CA MET A 1 2.99 8.97 -19.74
C MET A 1 4.29 8.20 -19.52
N ALA A 2 4.65 7.24 -20.38
CA ALA A 2 6.02 6.72 -20.45
C ALA A 2 7.02 7.75 -21.03
N ASN A 3 8.31 7.55 -20.76
CA ASN A 3 9.43 8.41 -21.20
C ASN A 3 9.31 9.87 -20.73
N VAL A 4 8.96 10.06 -19.45
CA VAL A 4 8.82 11.38 -18.82
C VAL A 4 10.00 11.62 -17.86
N LEU A 5 10.67 12.77 -18.01
CA LEU A 5 11.52 13.33 -16.97
C LEU A 5 10.64 14.17 -16.03
N LEU A 6 10.64 13.82 -14.75
CA LEU A 6 9.88 14.50 -13.71
C LEU A 6 10.86 15.32 -12.87
N GLU A 7 10.61 16.61 -12.73
CA GLU A 7 11.53 17.54 -12.06
C GLU A 7 10.75 18.41 -11.06
N PHE A 8 11.20 18.44 -9.81
CA PHE A 8 10.61 19.28 -8.76
C PHE A 8 11.38 20.60 -8.67
N LYS A 9 10.68 21.74 -8.73
CA LYS A 9 11.28 23.08 -8.64
C LYS A 9 10.55 23.95 -7.64
N ALA A 10 11.30 24.87 -7.02
CA ALA A 10 10.73 25.95 -6.22
C ALA A 10 9.84 26.88 -7.07
N SER A 11 10.19 27.09 -8.33
CA SER A 11 9.36 27.81 -9.31
C SER A 11 9.64 27.28 -10.72
N ALA A 12 8.59 27.10 -11.52
CA ALA A 12 8.71 26.69 -12.91
C ALA A 12 9.04 27.87 -13.85
N ALA A 13 9.23 29.11 -13.38
CA ALA A 13 9.25 30.33 -14.20
C ALA A 13 7.95 30.58 -14.97
N ASP A 14 7.81 31.75 -15.59
CA ASP A 14 6.61 32.14 -16.33
C ASP A 14 6.61 31.57 -17.75
N SER A 15 5.45 31.13 -18.22
CA SER A 15 5.29 30.60 -19.57
C SER A 15 3.81 30.51 -19.92
N GLU A 16 3.44 30.94 -21.12
CA GLU A 16 2.07 30.83 -21.60
C GLU A 16 1.63 29.35 -21.74
N PRO A 17 0.35 29.03 -21.50
CA PRO A 17 -0.15 27.65 -21.61
C PRO A 17 0.13 26.95 -22.94
N GLN A 18 0.19 27.69 -24.05
CA GLN A 18 0.48 27.11 -25.37
C GLN A 18 1.92 26.60 -25.47
N ASN A 19 2.86 27.30 -24.83
CA ASN A 19 4.27 26.93 -24.80
C ASN A 19 4.54 25.85 -23.75
N ARG A 20 3.89 25.99 -22.58
CA ARG A 20 3.98 25.01 -21.51
C ARG A 20 2.61 24.74 -20.91
N PRO A 21 1.93 23.69 -21.38
CA PRO A 21 0.65 23.28 -20.83
C PRO A 21 0.70 23.07 -19.32
N VAL A 22 -0.33 23.53 -18.61
CA VAL A 22 -0.35 23.61 -17.14
C VAL A 22 -1.57 22.95 -16.51
N LEU A 23 -1.34 22.20 -15.44
CA LEU A 23 -2.39 21.72 -14.53
C LEU A 23 -2.17 22.34 -13.16
N ILE A 24 -3.14 23.12 -12.68
CA ILE A 24 -3.16 23.61 -11.30
C ILE A 24 -4.06 22.69 -10.49
N VAL A 25 -3.57 22.14 -9.39
CA VAL A 25 -4.29 21.12 -8.63
C VAL A 25 -4.10 21.29 -7.13
N GLY A 26 -5.18 21.11 -6.38
CA GLY A 26 -5.16 21.21 -4.92
C GLY A 26 -6.53 20.92 -4.32
N GLN A 27 -6.64 20.91 -3.00
CA GLN A 27 -7.96 20.92 -2.36
C GLN A 27 -8.65 22.27 -2.62
N LEU A 28 -9.97 22.27 -2.78
CA LEU A 28 -10.71 23.50 -3.13
C LEU A 28 -10.43 24.66 -2.16
N ALA A 29 -10.37 24.38 -0.85
CA ALA A 29 -10.06 25.38 0.16
C ALA A 29 -8.64 25.96 0.01
N ASN A 30 -7.68 25.17 -0.46
CA ASN A 30 -6.31 25.61 -0.70
C ASN A 30 -6.20 26.40 -2.01
N LEU A 31 -6.90 25.96 -3.06
CA LEU A 31 -6.99 26.68 -4.34
C LEU A 31 -7.56 28.09 -4.17
N GLN A 32 -8.56 28.25 -3.30
CA GLN A 32 -9.19 29.54 -3.00
C GLN A 32 -8.28 30.51 -2.22
N GLN A 33 -7.23 30.02 -1.56
CA GLN A 33 -6.26 30.85 -0.84
C GLN A 33 -5.16 31.44 -1.75
N ILE A 34 -5.03 30.95 -2.99
CA ILE A 34 -3.97 31.41 -3.90
C ILE A 34 -4.27 32.82 -4.41
N ASN A 35 -3.25 33.69 -4.36
CA ASN A 35 -3.30 34.99 -5.01
C ASN A 35 -3.09 34.87 -6.52
N TRP A 36 -3.83 35.64 -7.32
CA TRP A 36 -3.67 35.68 -8.78
C TRP A 36 -2.21 35.91 -9.22
N THR A 37 -1.45 36.70 -8.46
CA THR A 37 -0.03 36.96 -8.73
C THR A 37 0.86 35.72 -8.73
N GLN A 38 0.48 34.65 -8.02
CA GLN A 38 1.23 33.40 -7.94
C GLN A 38 1.01 32.50 -9.16
N VAL A 39 -0.11 32.66 -9.88
CA VAL A 39 -0.48 31.80 -11.01
C VAL A 39 -0.53 32.53 -12.36
N LYS A 40 -0.64 33.87 -12.35
CA LYS A 40 -0.82 34.68 -13.57
C LYS A 40 0.27 34.45 -14.61
N GLY A 41 1.53 34.28 -14.19
CA GLY A 41 2.66 34.09 -15.10
C GLY A 41 2.63 32.78 -15.90
N LYS A 42 1.77 31.83 -15.50
CA LYS A 42 1.55 30.55 -16.18
C LYS A 42 0.27 30.53 -17.02
N LEU A 43 -0.51 31.60 -16.96
CA LEU A 43 -1.89 31.64 -17.43
C LEU A 43 -2.14 32.84 -18.37
N GLN A 44 -1.45 33.95 -18.17
CA GLN A 44 -1.52 35.12 -19.04
C GLN A 44 -0.83 34.87 -20.38
N PRO A 45 -1.26 35.57 -21.44
CA PRO A 45 -2.41 36.49 -21.49
C PRO A 45 -3.77 35.78 -21.67
N VAL A 46 -3.79 34.47 -21.93
CA VAL A 46 -4.96 33.73 -22.40
C VAL A 46 -6.05 33.48 -21.33
N VAL A 47 -5.69 33.48 -20.05
CA VAL A 47 -6.63 33.36 -18.94
C VAL A 47 -6.55 34.63 -18.09
N THR A 48 -7.69 35.28 -17.89
CA THR A 48 -7.80 36.47 -17.03
C THR A 48 -8.09 36.09 -15.59
N LYS A 49 -7.96 37.05 -14.67
CA LYS A 49 -8.27 36.86 -13.25
C LYS A 49 -9.74 36.47 -13.05
N GLU A 50 -10.64 37.03 -13.86
CA GLU A 50 -12.08 36.78 -13.80
C GLU A 50 -12.41 35.35 -14.23
N ILE A 51 -11.76 34.84 -15.30
CA ILE A 51 -11.90 33.44 -15.73
C ILE A 51 -11.39 32.50 -14.64
N TRP A 52 -10.23 32.81 -14.04
CA TRP A 52 -9.69 32.03 -12.92
C TRP A 52 -10.66 31.95 -11.74
N GLN A 53 -11.23 33.09 -11.33
CA GLN A 53 -12.20 33.13 -10.23
C GLN A 53 -13.49 32.37 -10.57
N ALA A 54 -14.01 32.51 -11.79
CA ALA A 54 -15.18 31.78 -12.26
C ALA A 54 -14.94 30.26 -12.30
N ALA A 55 -13.74 29.84 -12.72
CA ALA A 55 -13.34 28.44 -12.73
C ALA A 55 -13.25 27.86 -11.30
N LEU A 56 -12.70 28.62 -10.33
CA LEU A 56 -12.68 28.17 -8.94
C LEU A 56 -14.08 28.09 -8.33
N ALA A 57 -14.98 29.01 -8.70
CA ALA A 57 -16.36 29.02 -8.21
C ALA A 57 -17.22 27.89 -8.80
N SER A 58 -16.86 27.34 -9.96
CA SER A 58 -17.60 26.24 -10.60
C SER A 58 -17.22 24.86 -10.08
N LEU A 59 -16.05 24.71 -9.44
CA LEU A 59 -15.56 23.43 -8.92
C LEU A 59 -16.41 22.95 -7.74
N ASN A 60 -16.90 21.71 -7.82
CA ASN A 60 -17.65 21.05 -6.76
C ASN A 60 -17.15 19.61 -6.53
N PRO A 61 -15.98 19.41 -5.89
CA PRO A 61 -15.34 18.10 -5.76
C PRO A 61 -16.18 17.11 -4.94
N ASN A 62 -16.69 16.06 -5.61
CA ASN A 62 -17.34 14.91 -4.97
C ASN A 62 -17.11 13.60 -5.78
N PRO A 63 -15.97 12.90 -5.66
CA PRO A 63 -14.83 13.21 -4.79
C PRO A 63 -13.82 14.20 -5.40
N THR A 64 -13.72 14.29 -6.72
CA THR A 64 -12.80 15.20 -7.44
C THR A 64 -13.56 15.93 -8.53
N ASP A 65 -13.06 17.10 -8.93
CA ASP A 65 -13.62 17.86 -10.05
C ASP A 65 -12.51 18.57 -10.85
N SER A 66 -12.79 18.99 -12.07
CA SER A 66 -11.84 19.73 -12.89
C SER A 66 -12.52 20.68 -13.88
N CYS A 67 -11.92 21.85 -14.08
CA CYS A 67 -12.38 22.86 -15.02
C CYS A 67 -11.25 23.20 -16.02
N PRO A 68 -11.47 23.02 -17.34
CA PRO A 68 -10.57 23.54 -18.36
C PRO A 68 -10.52 25.08 -18.30
N LEU A 69 -9.30 25.64 -18.32
CA LEU A 69 -9.08 27.09 -18.29
C LEU A 69 -8.84 27.66 -19.70
N TYR A 70 -8.15 26.89 -20.55
CA TYR A 70 -7.86 27.30 -21.91
C TYR A 70 -7.62 26.08 -22.82
N LEU A 71 -8.59 25.82 -23.70
CA LEU A 71 -8.55 24.70 -24.66
C LEU A 71 -8.10 23.39 -23.98
N SER A 72 -7.12 22.71 -24.57
CA SER A 72 -6.42 21.55 -24.01
C SER A 72 -5.05 21.89 -23.45
N PHE A 73 -4.79 23.17 -23.10
CA PHE A 73 -3.49 23.69 -22.67
C PHE A 73 -3.43 24.10 -21.20
N ALA A 74 -4.55 24.50 -20.59
CA ALA A 74 -4.61 24.82 -19.16
C ALA A 74 -5.85 24.24 -18.50
N ALA A 75 -5.69 23.69 -17.29
CA ALA A 75 -6.78 23.20 -16.47
C ALA A 75 -6.52 23.44 -14.98
N VAL A 76 -7.60 23.58 -14.21
CA VAL A 76 -7.61 23.53 -12.75
C VAL A 76 -8.37 22.30 -12.27
N ALA A 77 -7.89 21.62 -11.23
CA ALA A 77 -8.54 20.44 -10.69
C ALA A 77 -8.57 20.42 -9.17
N ALA A 78 -9.70 20.01 -8.60
CA ALA A 78 -9.96 19.99 -7.16
C ALA A 78 -9.91 18.58 -6.59
N LEU A 79 -9.14 18.41 -5.52
CA LEU A 79 -9.12 17.25 -4.64
C LEU A 79 -10.23 17.33 -3.58
N PRO A 80 -10.66 16.19 -3.01
CA PRO A 80 -11.61 16.19 -1.91
C PRO A 80 -10.99 16.81 -0.65
N SER A 81 -11.77 17.64 0.04
CA SER A 81 -11.41 18.26 1.33
C SER A 81 -11.80 17.42 2.54
N ARG A 82 -12.75 16.49 2.39
CA ARG A 82 -13.22 15.60 3.46
C ARG A 82 -12.60 14.22 3.30
N VAL A 83 -11.78 13.83 4.26
CA VAL A 83 -11.18 12.50 4.33
C VAL A 83 -11.49 11.83 5.67
N SER A 84 -11.59 10.50 5.67
CA SER A 84 -11.78 9.74 6.91
C SER A 84 -10.50 9.69 7.75
N ARG A 85 -10.62 9.40 9.04
CA ARG A 85 -9.48 9.34 9.99
C ARG A 85 -8.37 8.36 9.61
N HIS A 86 -8.67 7.36 8.78
CA HIS A 86 -7.71 6.34 8.31
C HIS A 86 -7.12 6.66 6.94
N ASN A 87 -7.51 7.78 6.33
CA ASN A 87 -6.97 8.25 5.07
C ASN A 87 -5.91 9.33 5.30
N SER A 88 -5.15 9.65 4.25
CA SER A 88 -4.18 10.74 4.25
C SER A 88 -4.91 12.08 4.15
N PRO A 89 -4.57 13.09 4.99
CA PRO A 89 -5.09 14.46 4.87
C PRO A 89 -4.89 15.05 3.48
N SER A 90 -3.79 14.71 2.81
CA SER A 90 -3.44 15.17 1.47
C SER A 90 -4.40 14.73 0.35
N SER A 91 -5.25 13.72 0.57
CA SER A 91 -6.05 13.10 -0.49
C SER A 91 -5.23 12.57 -1.68
N ALA A 92 -3.95 12.26 -1.48
CA ALA A 92 -2.98 11.91 -2.53
C ALA A 92 -3.42 10.77 -3.47
N HIS A 93 -4.23 9.81 -3.00
CA HIS A 93 -4.74 8.71 -3.84
C HIS A 93 -5.57 9.17 -5.04
N PHE A 94 -6.26 10.30 -4.90
CA PHE A 94 -7.06 10.88 -5.98
C PHE A 94 -6.17 11.62 -6.99
N LEU A 95 -5.04 12.16 -6.53
CA LEU A 95 -4.14 13.00 -7.31
C LEU A 95 -3.53 12.25 -8.49
N THR A 96 -3.11 10.99 -8.32
CA THR A 96 -2.53 10.20 -9.41
C THR A 96 -3.49 10.07 -10.61
N ARG A 97 -4.78 9.78 -10.34
CA ARG A 97 -5.80 9.68 -11.40
C ARG A 97 -6.06 11.05 -12.01
N LEU A 98 -6.20 12.07 -11.18
CA LEU A 98 -6.47 13.44 -11.62
C LEU A 98 -5.36 13.96 -12.53
N VAL A 99 -4.08 13.76 -12.19
CA VAL A 99 -2.94 14.11 -13.04
C VAL A 99 -2.98 13.32 -14.36
N ARG A 100 -3.31 12.03 -14.34
CA ARG A 100 -3.40 11.24 -15.58
C ARG A 100 -4.52 11.69 -16.51
N THR A 101 -5.62 12.18 -15.96
CA THR A 101 -6.82 12.57 -16.73
C THR A 101 -6.80 14.04 -17.14
N CYS A 102 -6.38 14.93 -16.25
CA CYS A 102 -6.53 16.37 -16.40
C CYS A 102 -5.25 17.07 -16.88
N LEU A 103 -4.07 16.45 -16.80
CA LEU A 103 -2.83 17.09 -17.26
C LEU A 103 -2.87 17.27 -18.78
N PRO A 104 -2.83 18.51 -19.27
CA PRO A 104 -2.72 18.80 -20.69
C PRO A 104 -1.61 18.04 -21.43
N THR A 105 -1.85 17.75 -22.71
CA THR A 105 -0.85 17.09 -23.56
C THR A 105 0.22 18.09 -24.00
N GLY A 106 1.48 17.66 -24.05
CA GLY A 106 2.59 18.48 -24.52
C GLY A 106 3.93 17.79 -24.27
N ASN A 107 5.00 18.37 -24.81
CA ASN A 107 6.37 17.88 -24.60
C ASN A 107 6.98 18.47 -23.33
N ASN A 108 6.74 19.75 -23.03
CA ASN A 108 7.13 20.40 -21.80
C ASN A 108 5.87 20.81 -21.04
N ARG A 109 5.65 20.32 -19.82
CA ARG A 109 4.40 20.50 -19.05
C ARG A 109 4.69 20.96 -17.63
N CYS A 110 3.74 21.67 -17.04
CA CYS A 110 3.84 22.14 -15.67
C CYS A 110 2.67 21.61 -14.82
N ILE A 111 2.97 21.12 -13.62
CA ILE A 111 1.99 20.85 -12.57
C ILE A 111 2.25 21.84 -11.46
N VAL A 112 1.24 22.63 -11.09
CA VAL A 112 1.26 23.49 -9.91
C VAL A 112 0.42 22.82 -8.83
N MET A 113 1.09 22.22 -7.85
CA MET A 113 0.45 21.56 -6.72
C MET A 113 0.25 22.56 -5.58
N VAL A 114 -0.99 22.69 -5.11
CA VAL A 114 -1.40 23.66 -4.11
C VAL A 114 -1.86 22.90 -2.88
N CYS A 115 -1.07 22.97 -1.81
CA CYS A 115 -1.28 22.19 -0.60
C CYS A 115 -0.65 22.83 0.62
N GLU A 116 -0.97 22.32 1.80
CA GLU A 116 -0.22 22.67 3.01
C GLU A 116 1.16 22.00 2.97
N ARG A 117 2.14 22.57 3.70
CA ARG A 117 3.52 22.04 3.69
C ARG A 117 3.60 20.57 4.13
N SER A 118 2.74 20.15 5.06
CA SER A 118 2.65 18.75 5.52
C SER A 118 2.23 17.76 4.43
N ASP A 119 1.55 18.21 3.38
CA ASP A 119 1.00 17.35 2.31
C ASP A 119 1.92 17.26 1.09
N VAL A 120 3.01 18.04 1.07
CA VAL A 120 3.96 18.13 -0.06
C VAL A 120 4.54 16.76 -0.41
N PHE A 121 5.00 16.01 0.60
CA PHE A 121 5.63 14.70 0.38
C PHE A 121 4.65 13.69 -0.23
N ALA A 122 3.45 13.55 0.34
CA ALA A 122 2.42 12.65 -0.18
C ALA A 122 2.00 13.03 -1.61
N SER A 123 1.86 14.32 -1.87
CA SER A 123 1.48 14.84 -3.18
C SER A 123 2.56 14.57 -4.23
N ALA A 124 3.84 14.76 -3.89
CA ALA A 124 4.97 14.45 -4.76
C ALA A 124 5.00 12.96 -5.14
N CYS A 125 4.84 12.08 -4.16
CA CYS A 125 4.77 10.63 -4.37
C CYS A 125 3.59 10.24 -5.29
N ALA A 126 2.41 10.84 -5.08
CA ALA A 126 1.25 10.57 -5.94
C ALA A 126 1.41 11.11 -7.38
N ILE A 127 2.06 12.26 -7.56
CA ILE A 127 2.41 12.78 -8.88
C ILE A 127 3.42 11.84 -9.57
N ALA A 128 4.43 11.34 -8.85
CA ALA A 128 5.40 10.38 -9.38
C ALA A 128 4.72 9.11 -9.92
N ARG A 129 3.74 8.56 -9.20
CA ARG A 129 2.91 7.41 -9.63
C ARG A 129 2.14 7.67 -10.93
N ALA A 130 1.88 8.92 -11.29
CA ALA A 130 1.17 9.25 -12.52
C ALA A 130 2.02 8.92 -13.77
N PHE A 131 3.35 8.85 -13.65
CA PHE A 131 4.31 8.73 -14.75
C PHE A 131 5.12 7.42 -14.71
N PRO A 132 4.51 6.27 -15.07
CA PRO A 132 5.19 4.98 -15.07
C PRO A 132 6.33 4.94 -16.09
N LEU A 133 7.39 4.19 -15.76
CA LEU A 133 8.57 4.03 -16.61
C LEU A 133 8.40 2.90 -17.63
N PHE A 134 7.76 1.79 -17.24
CA PHE A 134 7.66 0.61 -18.08
C PHE A 134 6.58 0.74 -19.17
N THR A 135 6.91 0.38 -20.41
CA THR A 135 5.95 0.18 -21.50
C THR A 135 6.56 -0.67 -22.61
N ARG A 136 5.78 -1.61 -23.16
CA ARG A 136 6.13 -2.39 -24.37
C ARG A 136 5.22 -2.08 -25.57
N ARG A 137 4.36 -1.05 -25.49
CA ARG A 137 3.52 -0.62 -26.64
C ARG A 137 4.38 -0.34 -27.88
N SER A 138 3.88 -0.60 -29.09
CA SER A 138 4.66 -0.54 -30.34
C SER A 138 5.22 0.86 -30.65
N ALA A 139 6.28 0.93 -31.48
CA ALA A 139 7.01 2.15 -31.78
C ALA A 139 6.16 3.27 -32.43
N SER A 140 5.11 2.93 -33.20
CA SER A 140 4.14 3.91 -33.71
C SER A 140 3.38 4.67 -32.60
N SER A 141 3.38 4.12 -31.39
CA SER A 141 2.84 4.75 -30.17
C SER A 141 3.93 5.26 -29.20
N ARG A 142 5.21 4.95 -29.44
CA ARG A 142 6.36 5.48 -28.67
C ARG A 142 6.85 6.75 -29.36
N ARG A 143 6.48 7.91 -28.81
CA ARG A 143 7.18 9.15 -29.15
C ARG A 143 8.62 9.04 -28.62
N THR A 144 9.59 9.16 -29.52
CA THR A 144 11.04 9.10 -29.24
C THR A 144 11.51 10.24 -28.34
N GLU A 145 10.83 11.38 -28.40
CA GLU A 145 11.15 12.56 -27.57
C GLU A 145 10.85 12.32 -26.08
N LYS A 146 11.84 12.64 -25.24
CA LYS A 146 11.66 12.72 -23.79
C LYS A 146 10.69 13.86 -23.48
N LYS A 147 9.65 13.57 -22.70
CA LYS A 147 8.71 14.58 -22.22
C LYS A 147 9.17 15.11 -20.87
N HIS A 148 9.12 16.42 -20.69
CA HIS A 148 9.48 17.09 -19.44
C HIS A 148 8.22 17.46 -18.68
N VAL A 149 8.19 17.17 -17.38
CA VAL A 149 7.15 17.61 -16.45
C VAL A 149 7.83 18.28 -15.28
N THR A 150 7.63 19.59 -15.17
CA THR A 150 8.04 20.36 -14.00
C THR A 150 6.90 20.39 -12.99
N VAL A 151 7.20 20.06 -11.74
CA VAL A 151 6.27 20.15 -10.62
C VAL A 151 6.70 21.31 -9.73
N GLU A 152 5.80 22.25 -9.53
CA GLU A 152 5.95 23.40 -8.63
C GLU A 152 4.97 23.25 -7.49
N PHE A 153 5.41 23.57 -6.26
CA PHE A 153 4.56 23.58 -5.09
C PHE A 153 4.27 25.01 -4.66
N VAL A 154 2.98 25.31 -4.51
CA VAL A 154 2.50 26.53 -3.85
C VAL A 154 1.95 26.12 -2.50
N THR A 155 2.71 26.43 -1.45
CA THR A 155 2.32 26.12 -0.07
C THR A 155 1.35 27.18 0.46
N VAL A 156 0.29 26.73 1.14
CA VAL A 156 -0.71 27.58 1.80
C VAL A 156 -0.83 27.24 3.28
N GLY A 157 -1.57 28.05 4.04
CA GLY A 157 -1.73 27.90 5.48
C GLY A 157 -0.65 28.63 6.29
N GLN A 158 -0.41 28.16 7.53
CA GLN A 158 0.48 28.81 8.50
C GLN A 158 1.96 28.75 8.09
N ASP A 159 2.37 27.69 7.40
CA ASP A 159 3.75 27.46 6.95
C ASP A 159 3.86 27.60 5.43
N ASN A 160 3.52 28.79 4.93
CA ASN A 160 3.62 29.13 3.52
C ASN A 160 5.04 29.61 3.15
N GLY A 161 5.36 29.63 1.86
CA GLY A 161 6.65 30.05 1.33
C GLY A 161 7.36 28.99 0.51
N PRO A 162 8.52 29.33 -0.09
CA PRO A 162 9.23 28.42 -0.98
C PRO A 162 9.68 27.14 -0.25
N LEU A 163 9.80 26.05 -1.02
CA LEU A 163 10.43 24.83 -0.54
C LEU A 163 11.94 24.98 -0.54
N GLU A 164 12.58 24.45 0.50
CA GLU A 164 14.04 24.37 0.57
C GLU A 164 14.60 23.41 -0.48
N VAL A 165 15.84 23.64 -0.89
CA VAL A 165 16.54 22.78 -1.87
C VAL A 165 16.64 21.34 -1.36
N SER A 166 16.97 21.16 -0.08
CA SER A 166 16.99 19.85 0.61
C SER A 166 15.65 19.12 0.51
N THR A 167 14.54 19.84 0.63
CA THR A 167 13.20 19.26 0.48
C THR A 167 12.98 18.80 -0.95
N LEU A 168 13.32 19.63 -1.96
CA LEU A 168 13.17 19.26 -3.37
C LEU A 168 14.01 18.04 -3.75
N GLU A 169 15.24 17.93 -3.23
CA GLU A 169 16.12 16.76 -3.40
C GLU A 169 15.53 15.49 -2.76
N CYS A 170 14.93 15.63 -1.59
CA CYS A 170 14.20 14.55 -0.93
C CYS A 170 12.99 14.10 -1.77
N LEU A 171 12.19 15.04 -2.30
CA LEU A 171 11.05 14.71 -3.18
C LEU A 171 11.50 14.01 -4.47
N ALA A 172 12.60 14.48 -5.08
CA ALA A 172 13.18 13.85 -6.26
C ALA A 172 13.63 12.41 -5.96
N SER A 173 14.35 12.22 -4.84
CA SER A 173 14.82 10.89 -4.41
C SER A 173 13.65 9.93 -4.13
N ALA A 174 12.60 10.40 -3.46
CA ALA A 174 11.40 9.62 -3.19
C ALA A 174 10.64 9.26 -4.48
N ALA A 175 10.46 10.23 -5.39
CA ALA A 175 9.81 10.01 -6.68
C ALA A 175 10.55 8.99 -7.55
N ASP A 176 11.88 9.05 -7.56
CA ASP A 176 12.72 8.06 -8.25
C ASP A 176 12.56 6.67 -7.64
N GLY A 177 12.55 6.55 -6.30
CA GLY A 177 12.28 5.30 -5.61
C GLY A 177 10.89 4.71 -5.94
N VAL A 178 9.85 5.55 -5.92
CA VAL A 178 8.47 5.17 -6.28
C VAL A 178 8.41 4.66 -7.72
N ARG A 179 9.03 5.37 -8.66
CA ARG A 179 9.01 5.01 -10.08
C ARG A 179 9.88 3.80 -10.39
N LEU A 180 10.99 3.60 -9.67
CA LEU A 180 11.81 2.40 -9.72
C LEU A 180 11.01 1.17 -9.29
N ALA A 181 10.37 1.23 -8.11
CA ALA A 181 9.56 0.13 -7.60
C ALA A 181 8.41 -0.22 -8.56
N ALA A 182 7.71 0.80 -9.08
CA ALA A 182 6.65 0.60 -10.06
C ALA A 182 7.16 -0.02 -11.36
N ARG A 183 8.34 0.40 -11.85
CA ARG A 183 8.95 -0.16 -13.07
C ARG A 183 9.21 -1.65 -12.92
N ILE A 184 9.89 -2.05 -11.84
CA ILE A 184 10.22 -3.46 -11.57
C ILE A 184 8.94 -4.31 -11.56
N VAL A 185 7.90 -3.85 -10.86
CA VAL A 185 6.62 -4.56 -10.75
C VAL A 185 5.79 -4.59 -12.04
N ASP A 186 5.93 -3.57 -12.89
CA ASP A 186 5.25 -3.53 -14.18
C ASP A 186 5.99 -4.32 -15.28
N THR A 187 7.29 -4.58 -15.13
CA THR A 187 8.07 -5.40 -16.06
C THR A 187 7.60 -6.87 -16.02
N PRO A 188 7.34 -7.53 -17.17
CA PRO A 188 6.98 -8.95 -17.20
C PRO A 188 8.15 -9.82 -16.72
N CYS A 189 7.86 -10.98 -16.13
CA CYS A 189 8.88 -11.89 -15.59
C CYS A 189 9.88 -12.40 -16.63
N SER A 190 9.55 -12.40 -17.92
CA SER A 190 10.49 -12.70 -19.01
C SER A 190 11.61 -11.67 -19.17
N GLU A 191 11.44 -10.48 -18.58
CA GLU A 191 12.42 -9.36 -18.59
C GLU A 191 12.76 -8.89 -17.15
N MET A 192 12.24 -9.58 -16.15
CA MET A 192 12.43 -9.31 -14.73
C MET A 192 12.38 -10.64 -13.98
N ASN A 193 13.32 -11.54 -14.29
CA ASN A 193 13.55 -12.76 -13.53
C ASN A 193 14.49 -12.46 -12.33
N THR A 194 14.91 -13.49 -11.60
CA THR A 194 15.78 -13.31 -10.42
C THR A 194 17.13 -12.69 -10.78
N ASP A 195 17.68 -12.97 -11.96
CA ASP A 195 18.96 -12.41 -12.42
C ASP A 195 18.82 -10.94 -12.77
N ASP A 196 17.77 -10.59 -13.51
CA ASP A 196 17.48 -9.19 -13.84
C ASP A 196 17.24 -8.35 -12.56
N PHE A 197 16.55 -8.91 -11.57
CA PHE A 197 16.35 -8.22 -10.29
C PHE A 197 17.69 -8.02 -9.55
N LEU A 198 18.60 -9.00 -9.58
CA LEU A 198 19.94 -8.83 -9.02
C LEU A 198 20.72 -7.71 -9.73
N GLU A 199 20.56 -7.54 -11.04
CA GLU A 199 21.14 -6.41 -11.76
C GLU A 199 20.54 -5.06 -11.34
N GLU A 200 19.25 -5.00 -11.03
CA GLU A 200 18.62 -3.80 -10.43
C GLU A 200 19.21 -3.47 -9.06
N ILE A 201 19.43 -4.49 -8.22
CA ILE A 201 20.06 -4.32 -6.90
C ILE A 201 21.50 -3.82 -7.06
N LYS A 202 22.27 -4.40 -7.99
CA LYS A 202 23.64 -3.94 -8.30
C LYS A 202 23.67 -2.52 -8.85
N ALA A 203 22.73 -2.15 -9.71
CA ALA A 203 22.64 -0.79 -10.25
C ALA A 203 22.40 0.23 -9.14
N VAL A 204 21.47 -0.05 -8.22
CA VAL A 204 21.24 0.80 -7.04
C VAL A 204 22.45 0.79 -6.11
N GLY A 205 23.08 -0.37 -5.87
CA GLY A 205 24.31 -0.47 -5.11
C GLY A 205 25.42 0.44 -5.67
N ASN A 206 25.67 0.37 -6.98
CA ASN A 206 26.66 1.21 -7.66
C ASN A 206 26.34 2.71 -7.54
N GLU A 207 25.08 3.11 -7.69
CA GLU A 207 24.66 4.51 -7.48
C GLU A 207 24.94 5.01 -6.06
N LEU A 208 24.92 4.10 -5.07
CA LEU A 208 25.16 4.41 -3.66
C LEU A 208 26.59 4.08 -3.21
N SER A 209 27.45 3.61 -4.12
CA SER A 209 28.78 3.07 -3.79
C SER A 209 28.75 1.92 -2.76
N ILE A 210 27.74 1.05 -2.84
CA ILE A 210 27.54 -0.14 -2.00
C ILE A 210 27.64 -1.39 -2.87
N THR A 211 28.56 -2.29 -2.53
CA THR A 211 28.64 -3.62 -3.18
C THR A 211 27.65 -4.58 -2.51
N PRO A 212 26.69 -5.16 -3.25
CA PRO A 212 25.74 -6.11 -2.67
C PRO A 212 26.41 -7.43 -2.29
N THR A 213 26.03 -7.99 -1.14
CA THR A 213 26.32 -9.39 -0.80
C THR A 213 25.25 -10.28 -1.45
N ILE A 214 25.65 -11.33 -2.16
CA ILE A 214 24.73 -12.22 -2.90
C ILE A 214 25.04 -13.68 -2.55
N ILE A 215 24.01 -14.43 -2.14
CA ILE A 215 24.04 -15.88 -1.93
C ILE A 215 23.05 -16.50 -2.91
N ARG A 216 23.50 -17.33 -3.87
CA ARG A 216 22.66 -17.74 -5.02
C ARG A 216 22.69 -19.24 -5.29
N GLY A 217 21.55 -19.78 -5.72
CA GLY A 217 21.42 -21.16 -6.19
C GLY A 217 21.83 -22.19 -5.15
N GLU A 218 22.72 -23.12 -5.50
CA GLU A 218 23.17 -24.19 -4.59
C GLU A 218 23.92 -23.67 -3.36
N GLU A 219 24.47 -22.45 -3.39
CA GLU A 219 25.08 -21.84 -2.21
C GLU A 219 24.05 -21.61 -1.09
N LEU A 220 22.81 -21.24 -1.45
CA LEU A 220 21.71 -21.12 -0.48
C LEU A 220 21.46 -22.45 0.24
N LYS A 221 21.41 -23.54 -0.53
CA LYS A 221 21.23 -24.89 0.03
C LYS A 221 22.36 -25.28 0.96
N GLN A 222 23.61 -25.05 0.52
CA GLN A 222 24.80 -25.38 1.31
C GLN A 222 24.88 -24.58 2.61
N LYS A 223 24.44 -23.32 2.61
CA LYS A 223 24.38 -22.45 3.79
C LYS A 223 23.11 -22.63 4.63
N GLY A 224 22.21 -23.54 4.26
CA GLY A 224 21.02 -23.88 5.05
C GLY A 224 19.80 -22.98 4.83
N PHE A 225 19.75 -22.19 3.75
CA PHE A 225 18.59 -21.37 3.35
C PHE A 225 17.52 -22.23 2.66
N GLY A 226 16.99 -23.22 3.37
CA GLY A 226 16.06 -24.20 2.80
C GLY A 226 14.70 -23.63 2.40
N GLY A 227 14.27 -22.49 2.95
CA GLY A 227 13.05 -21.80 2.55
C GLY A 227 13.20 -21.17 1.16
N ILE A 228 14.17 -20.28 1.00
CA ILE A 228 14.43 -19.60 -0.28
C ILE A 228 14.81 -20.61 -1.37
N TYR A 229 15.75 -21.52 -1.08
CA TYR A 229 16.15 -22.56 -2.01
C TYR A 229 14.98 -23.47 -2.38
N GLY A 230 14.23 -23.96 -1.39
CA GLY A 230 13.10 -24.86 -1.60
C GLY A 230 12.04 -24.27 -2.53
N VAL A 231 11.73 -22.98 -2.37
CA VAL A 231 10.76 -22.27 -3.23
C VAL A 231 11.28 -22.11 -4.66
N GLY A 232 12.54 -21.67 -4.83
CA GLY A 232 13.04 -21.30 -6.16
C GLY A 232 13.71 -22.41 -6.98
N LYS A 233 13.99 -23.59 -6.41
CA LYS A 233 14.79 -24.66 -7.07
C LYS A 233 14.19 -25.26 -8.35
N ALA A 234 12.92 -24.97 -8.67
CA ALA A 234 12.27 -25.42 -9.90
C ALA A 234 12.30 -24.40 -11.04
N ALA A 235 12.73 -23.17 -10.76
CA ALA A 235 12.81 -22.12 -11.74
C ALA A 235 14.04 -22.29 -12.64
N GLN A 236 13.97 -21.74 -13.85
CA GLN A 236 15.12 -21.66 -14.76
C GLN A 236 16.21 -20.74 -14.19
N HIS A 237 15.82 -19.62 -13.59
CA HIS A 237 16.73 -18.67 -12.96
C HIS A 237 16.84 -18.98 -11.47
N PRO A 238 18.04 -19.29 -10.95
CA PRO A 238 18.23 -19.68 -9.56
C PRO A 238 17.72 -18.64 -8.55
N PRO A 239 17.23 -19.08 -7.37
CA PRO A 239 16.91 -18.18 -6.28
C PRO A 239 18.16 -17.52 -5.69
N ALA A 240 17.98 -16.37 -5.05
CA ALA A 240 19.06 -15.63 -4.40
C ALA A 240 18.59 -14.89 -3.14
N LEU A 241 19.46 -14.82 -2.14
CA LEU A 241 19.40 -13.79 -1.10
C LEU A 241 20.41 -12.71 -1.46
N ALA A 242 19.97 -11.46 -1.55
CA ALA A 242 20.85 -10.32 -1.80
C ALA A 242 20.72 -9.27 -0.70
N VAL A 243 21.81 -8.58 -0.35
CA VAL A 243 21.85 -7.63 0.75
C VAL A 243 22.62 -6.37 0.35
N LEU A 244 21.99 -5.20 0.51
CA LEU A 244 22.67 -3.90 0.49
C LEU A 244 22.80 -3.39 1.93
N SER A 245 23.98 -2.88 2.28
CA SER A 245 24.30 -2.43 3.64
C SER A 245 24.85 -1.01 3.63
N HIS A 246 24.16 -0.09 4.31
CA HIS A 246 24.62 1.26 4.61
C HIS A 246 25.01 1.32 6.08
N THR A 247 26.29 1.55 6.36
CA THR A 247 26.86 1.53 7.73
C THR A 247 27.65 2.81 7.99
N PRO A 248 26.99 3.93 8.28
CA PRO A 248 27.66 5.21 8.51
C PRO A 248 28.39 5.20 9.85
N SER A 249 29.48 5.97 9.95
CA SER A 249 30.15 6.18 11.23
C SER A 249 29.22 6.83 12.25
N GLY A 250 29.19 6.33 13.48
CA GLY A 250 28.36 6.87 14.56
C GLY A 250 26.92 6.36 14.58
N ALA A 251 26.58 5.36 13.76
CA ALA A 251 25.31 4.65 13.87
C ALA A 251 25.12 4.08 15.29
N THR A 252 23.91 4.23 15.81
CA THR A 252 23.53 3.78 17.17
C THR A 252 22.56 2.61 17.15
N GLN A 253 21.87 2.42 16.02
CA GLN A 253 20.93 1.33 15.81
C GLN A 253 21.23 0.60 14.50
N THR A 254 20.77 -0.64 14.41
CA THR A 254 20.81 -1.46 13.20
C THR A 254 19.41 -1.85 12.76
N ILE A 255 19.03 -1.39 11.57
CA ILE A 255 17.70 -1.57 11.02
C ILE A 255 17.81 -2.45 9.77
N ALA A 256 16.93 -3.43 9.64
CA ALA A 256 16.84 -4.27 8.46
C ALA A 256 15.45 -4.20 7.81
N TRP A 257 15.43 -3.99 6.50
CA TRP A 257 14.25 -4.06 5.65
C TRP A 257 14.31 -5.32 4.79
N VAL A 258 13.38 -6.26 4.99
CA VAL A 258 13.35 -7.56 4.32
C VAL A 258 12.21 -7.62 3.30
N GLY A 259 12.53 -7.86 2.03
CA GLY A 259 11.56 -7.83 0.94
C GLY A 259 11.28 -9.19 0.33
N LYS A 260 9.99 -9.53 0.20
CA LYS A 260 9.56 -10.64 -0.66
C LYS A 260 9.82 -10.29 -2.13
N GLY A 261 10.69 -11.04 -2.78
CA GLY A 261 11.09 -10.88 -4.18
C GLY A 261 10.69 -12.06 -5.04
N ILE A 262 9.42 -12.49 -4.98
CA ILE A 262 8.93 -13.55 -5.86
C ILE A 262 8.66 -12.95 -7.25
N VAL A 263 9.59 -13.16 -8.20
CA VAL A 263 9.53 -12.50 -9.52
C VAL A 263 8.37 -12.98 -10.38
N TYR A 264 7.92 -14.21 -10.15
CA TYR A 264 6.65 -14.71 -10.63
C TYR A 264 6.14 -15.84 -9.72
N ASP A 265 4.84 -15.86 -9.48
CA ASP A 265 4.20 -16.86 -8.63
C ASP A 265 3.15 -17.66 -9.40
N THR A 266 3.52 -18.88 -9.80
CA THR A 266 2.58 -19.83 -10.40
C THR A 266 1.70 -20.52 -9.36
N GLY A 267 2.07 -20.42 -8.08
CA GLY A 267 1.61 -21.23 -6.96
C GLY A 267 2.38 -22.53 -6.74
N GLY A 268 3.36 -22.86 -7.60
CA GLY A 268 4.05 -24.14 -7.59
C GLY A 268 3.09 -25.28 -7.89
N LEU A 269 3.28 -26.46 -7.28
CA LEU A 269 2.40 -27.61 -7.48
C LEU A 269 0.96 -27.39 -6.96
N SER A 270 0.77 -26.44 -6.04
CA SER A 270 -0.52 -25.87 -5.65
C SER A 270 -0.93 -24.77 -6.65
N ILE A 271 -1.01 -25.14 -7.93
CA ILE A 271 -1.06 -24.20 -9.05
C ILE A 271 -2.25 -23.23 -8.96
N LYS A 272 -1.98 -21.95 -9.22
CA LYS A 272 -3.02 -20.92 -9.32
C LYS A 272 -3.93 -21.19 -10.52
N GLY A 273 -5.21 -20.89 -10.35
CA GLY A 273 -6.19 -20.95 -11.44
C GLY A 273 -5.93 -19.92 -12.53
N LYS A 274 -6.55 -20.14 -13.70
CA LYS A 274 -6.42 -19.30 -14.91
C LYS A 274 -6.62 -17.80 -14.66
N THR A 275 -7.49 -17.42 -13.73
CA THR A 275 -7.85 -16.01 -13.45
C THR A 275 -7.07 -15.41 -12.27
N THR A 276 -6.43 -16.23 -11.43
CA THR A 276 -5.70 -15.77 -10.25
C THR A 276 -4.20 -15.66 -10.48
N MET A 277 -3.66 -16.34 -11.50
CA MET A 277 -2.26 -16.24 -11.91
C MET A 277 -1.91 -14.94 -12.66
N PRO A 278 -2.77 -14.38 -13.56
CA PRO A 278 -2.46 -13.11 -14.22
C PRO A 278 -2.23 -11.98 -13.21
N GLY A 279 -1.08 -11.32 -13.35
CA GLY A 279 -0.67 -10.26 -12.44
C GLY A 279 0.28 -10.69 -11.33
N MET A 280 0.68 -11.97 -11.26
CA MET A 280 1.68 -12.46 -10.30
C MET A 280 3.12 -12.04 -10.60
N LYS A 281 3.39 -11.37 -11.74
CA LYS A 281 4.63 -10.60 -11.93
C LYS A 281 4.85 -9.52 -10.85
N ARG A 282 3.78 -9.13 -10.16
CA ARG A 282 3.81 -8.12 -9.10
C ARG A 282 4.23 -8.69 -7.75
N ASP A 283 4.47 -9.99 -7.66
CA ASP A 283 4.71 -10.67 -6.39
C ASP A 283 6.12 -10.43 -5.81
N CYS A 284 6.92 -9.62 -6.51
CA CYS A 284 8.18 -9.04 -6.07
C CYS A 284 8.03 -7.60 -5.54
N GLY A 285 6.80 -7.10 -5.41
CA GLY A 285 6.53 -5.72 -5.04
C GLY A 285 7.07 -5.31 -3.67
N GLY A 286 7.18 -6.25 -2.73
CA GLY A 286 7.80 -6.02 -1.43
C GLY A 286 9.29 -5.68 -1.54
N ALA A 287 10.06 -6.54 -2.24
CA ALA A 287 11.46 -6.29 -2.55
C ALA A 287 11.66 -5.01 -3.38
N ALA A 288 10.82 -4.76 -4.38
CA ALA A 288 10.93 -3.59 -5.25
C ALA A 288 10.71 -2.28 -4.47
N ALA A 289 9.73 -2.25 -3.55
CA ALA A 289 9.48 -1.08 -2.72
C ALA A 289 10.56 -0.88 -1.66
N ILE A 290 11.15 -1.94 -1.09
CA ILE A 290 12.33 -1.82 -0.23
C ILE A 290 13.54 -1.28 -1.00
N LEU A 291 13.79 -1.74 -2.22
CA LEU A 291 14.89 -1.24 -3.04
C LEU A 291 14.75 0.27 -3.32
N GLY A 292 13.55 0.71 -3.70
CA GLY A 292 13.23 2.11 -3.92
C GLY A 292 13.35 2.97 -2.65
N ALA A 293 12.85 2.47 -1.51
CA ALA A 293 12.93 3.16 -0.23
C ALA A 293 14.38 3.24 0.29
N PHE A 294 15.15 2.16 0.18
CA PHE A 294 16.56 2.11 0.58
C PHE A 294 17.37 3.13 -0.21
N LYS A 295 17.20 3.14 -1.53
CA LYS A 295 17.82 4.15 -2.41
C LYS A 295 17.51 5.57 -1.96
N ALA A 296 16.24 5.88 -1.69
CA ALA A 296 15.83 7.21 -1.25
C ALA A 296 16.43 7.57 0.12
N ALA A 297 16.37 6.67 1.10
CA ALA A 297 16.86 6.91 2.46
C ALA A 297 18.38 7.14 2.50
N VAL A 298 19.16 6.30 1.81
CA VAL A 298 20.63 6.42 1.80
C VAL A 298 21.07 7.69 1.08
N LYS A 299 20.43 8.07 -0.03
CA LYS A 299 20.73 9.36 -0.72
C LYS A 299 20.48 10.58 0.15
N GLN A 300 19.57 10.49 1.13
CA GLN A 300 19.27 11.55 2.09
C GLN A 300 20.15 11.49 3.36
N GLY A 301 21.20 10.66 3.35
CA GLY A 301 22.19 10.63 4.42
C GLY A 301 21.68 10.02 5.72
N PHE A 302 20.94 8.91 5.62
CA PHE A 302 20.45 8.11 6.76
C PHE A 302 21.55 7.88 7.81
N LYS A 303 21.22 8.02 9.09
CA LYS A 303 22.21 8.17 10.18
C LYS A 303 22.55 6.90 10.93
N ASP A 304 21.70 5.88 10.86
CA ASP A 304 21.92 4.58 11.51
C ASP A 304 22.30 3.50 10.49
N ASN A 305 22.65 2.30 10.96
CA ASN A 305 22.89 1.19 10.06
C ASN A 305 21.57 0.78 9.42
N LEU A 306 21.56 0.67 8.09
CA LEU A 306 20.39 0.24 7.34
C LEU A 306 20.79 -0.87 6.37
N HIS A 307 20.09 -1.99 6.47
CA HIS A 307 20.24 -3.12 5.57
C HIS A 307 18.96 -3.34 4.77
N ALA A 308 19.10 -3.58 3.47
CA ALA A 308 18.00 -4.06 2.62
C ALA A 308 18.29 -5.50 2.19
N VAL A 309 17.48 -6.45 2.66
CA VAL A 309 17.57 -7.89 2.39
C VAL A 309 16.49 -8.28 1.38
N PHE A 310 16.89 -8.84 0.26
CA PHE A 310 16.01 -9.22 -0.85
C PHE A 310 15.95 -10.74 -0.95
N CYS A 311 14.75 -11.30 -0.75
CA CYS A 311 14.50 -12.74 -0.83
C CYS A 311 13.96 -13.08 -2.23
N LEU A 312 14.85 -13.36 -3.19
CA LEU A 312 14.53 -13.51 -4.60
C LEU A 312 14.31 -14.98 -4.98
N ALA A 313 13.17 -15.29 -5.58
CA ALA A 313 12.89 -16.60 -6.18
C ALA A 313 11.80 -16.47 -7.25
N GLU A 314 11.67 -17.48 -8.10
CA GLU A 314 10.46 -17.69 -8.90
C GLU A 314 9.78 -18.97 -8.40
N ASN A 315 8.49 -18.89 -8.08
CA ASN A 315 7.73 -20.06 -7.63
C ASN A 315 7.16 -20.78 -8.86
N SER A 316 7.98 -21.66 -9.45
CA SER A 316 7.69 -22.34 -10.72
C SER A 316 7.21 -23.79 -10.52
N VAL A 317 6.64 -24.37 -11.58
CA VAL A 317 6.27 -25.78 -11.66
C VAL A 317 7.35 -26.53 -12.43
N GLY A 318 7.83 -27.64 -11.86
CA GLY A 318 8.82 -28.49 -12.52
C GLY A 318 9.07 -29.79 -11.75
N PRO A 319 9.89 -30.72 -12.29
CA PRO A 319 10.18 -32.00 -11.64
C PRO A 319 10.84 -31.85 -10.26
N THR A 320 11.57 -30.76 -10.06
CA THR A 320 12.24 -30.41 -8.80
C THR A 320 11.40 -29.49 -7.93
N ALA A 321 10.15 -29.18 -8.27
CA ALA A 321 9.30 -28.31 -7.45
C ALA A 321 9.06 -28.91 -6.06
N THR A 322 9.01 -28.02 -5.06
CA THR A 322 8.54 -28.38 -3.73
C THR A 322 7.13 -28.95 -3.85
N ARG A 323 6.88 -30.07 -3.15
CA ARG A 323 5.59 -30.74 -3.09
C ARG A 323 4.87 -30.37 -1.80
N PRO A 324 3.53 -30.37 -1.79
CA PRO A 324 2.82 -30.66 -0.56
C PRO A 324 3.38 -31.95 0.06
N ASP A 325 3.54 -31.97 1.38
CA ASP A 325 4.15 -33.00 2.22
C ASP A 325 5.69 -32.99 2.29
N ASP A 326 6.39 -32.20 1.44
CA ASP A 326 7.82 -31.97 1.64
C ASP A 326 8.07 -31.25 2.99
N ILE A 327 9.18 -31.56 3.66
CA ILE A 327 9.63 -30.86 4.87
C ILE A 327 10.90 -30.08 4.56
N HIS A 328 10.87 -28.77 4.75
CA HIS A 328 12.03 -27.90 4.58
C HIS A 328 12.65 -27.55 5.93
N THR A 329 13.97 -27.66 6.05
CA THR A 329 14.73 -27.06 7.16
C THR A 329 15.09 -25.63 6.78
N LEU A 330 14.52 -24.66 7.49
CA LEU A 330 14.78 -23.23 7.25
C LEU A 330 16.13 -22.79 7.81
N TYR A 331 16.56 -21.58 7.45
CA TYR A 331 17.80 -20.96 7.97
C TYR A 331 17.77 -20.78 9.50
N SER A 332 16.58 -20.74 10.10
CA SER A 332 16.41 -20.75 11.56
C SER A 332 16.89 -22.04 12.22
N GLY A 333 16.95 -23.15 11.48
CA GLY A 333 17.09 -24.52 12.00
C GLY A 333 15.74 -25.21 12.22
N LYS A 334 14.62 -24.49 12.17
CA LYS A 334 13.28 -25.08 12.30
C LYS A 334 12.85 -25.80 11.03
N THR A 335 12.05 -26.84 11.20
CA THR A 335 11.47 -27.66 10.12
C THR A 335 10.04 -27.22 9.80
N VAL A 336 9.70 -27.16 8.51
CA VAL A 336 8.37 -26.75 8.04
C VAL A 336 7.82 -27.77 7.06
N GLU A 337 6.73 -28.43 7.43
CA GLU A 337 5.92 -29.26 6.55
C GLU A 337 5.13 -28.38 5.59
N ILE A 338 5.37 -28.54 4.29
CA ILE A 338 4.71 -27.76 3.26
C ILE A 338 3.35 -28.38 2.97
N ASN A 339 2.26 -27.72 3.34
CA ASN A 339 0.91 -28.17 2.98
C ASN A 339 0.28 -27.31 1.85
N ASN A 340 0.93 -26.22 1.45
CA ASN A 340 0.52 -25.41 0.32
C ASN A 340 1.72 -24.67 -0.30
N THR A 341 2.10 -25.01 -1.52
CA THR A 341 3.26 -24.40 -2.20
C THR A 341 2.98 -22.97 -2.68
N ASP A 342 1.72 -22.55 -2.72
CA ASP A 342 1.26 -21.16 -2.98
C ASP A 342 1.31 -20.28 -1.71
N ALA A 343 1.91 -20.80 -0.64
CA ALA A 343 2.25 -20.04 0.58
C ALA A 343 3.78 -20.00 0.72
N GLU A 344 4.45 -19.63 -0.37
CA GLU A 344 5.90 -19.56 -0.55
C GLU A 344 6.50 -18.29 0.05
N GLY A 345 5.82 -17.15 -0.05
CA GLY A 345 6.36 -15.85 0.37
C GLY A 345 6.81 -15.82 1.83
N ARG A 346 6.09 -16.53 2.70
CA ARG A 346 6.46 -16.64 4.12
C ARG A 346 7.72 -17.49 4.35
N LEU A 347 7.97 -18.49 3.51
CA LEU A 347 9.15 -19.35 3.63
C LEU A 347 10.40 -18.55 3.28
N VAL A 348 10.34 -17.80 2.17
CA VAL A 348 11.46 -16.97 1.73
C VAL A 348 11.75 -15.83 2.72
N LEU A 349 10.69 -15.21 3.27
CA LEU A 349 10.83 -14.15 4.28
C LEU A 349 11.36 -14.68 5.61
N SER A 350 10.96 -15.88 6.05
CA SER A 350 11.48 -16.46 7.30
C SER A 350 13.01 -16.58 7.27
N ASP A 351 13.57 -17.05 6.15
CA ASP A 351 15.02 -17.11 5.98
C ASP A 351 15.67 -15.71 6.00
N GLY A 352 15.09 -14.73 5.28
CA GLY A 352 15.60 -13.36 5.24
C GLY A 352 15.53 -12.62 6.58
N VAL A 353 14.43 -12.78 7.34
CA VAL A 353 14.25 -12.20 8.67
C VAL A 353 15.23 -12.83 9.67
N VAL A 354 15.43 -14.14 9.60
CA VAL A 354 16.41 -14.81 10.46
C VAL A 354 17.83 -14.37 10.12
N TYR A 355 18.17 -14.21 8.85
CA TYR A 355 19.45 -13.64 8.43
C TYR A 355 19.65 -12.21 8.94
N ALA A 356 18.63 -11.36 8.82
CA ALA A 356 18.67 -10.00 9.36
C ALA A 356 18.92 -9.98 10.88
N ASN A 357 18.32 -10.91 11.63
CA ASN A 357 18.54 -11.03 13.06
C ASN A 357 19.93 -11.61 13.40
N LYS A 358 20.28 -12.78 12.85
CA LYS A 358 21.48 -13.55 13.24
C LYS A 358 22.77 -12.98 12.67
N ASP A 359 22.77 -12.62 11.39
CA ASP A 359 23.98 -12.26 10.65
C ASP A 359 24.20 -10.74 10.63
N LEU A 360 23.10 -9.96 10.59
CA LEU A 360 23.17 -8.50 10.58
C LEU A 360 22.96 -7.88 11.96
N SER A 361 22.58 -8.67 12.98
CA SER A 361 22.31 -8.17 14.34
C SER A 361 21.33 -6.99 14.37
N ALA A 362 20.28 -7.04 13.55
CA ALA A 362 19.31 -5.94 13.46
C ALA A 362 18.45 -5.81 14.72
N ASP A 363 18.37 -4.59 15.27
CA ASP A 363 17.51 -4.22 16.39
C ASP A 363 16.04 -4.11 15.97
N ILE A 364 15.81 -3.65 14.73
CA ILE A 364 14.49 -3.43 14.14
C ILE A 364 14.43 -4.14 12.79
N ILE A 365 13.45 -5.03 12.62
CA ILE A 365 13.21 -5.72 11.36
C ILE A 365 11.83 -5.34 10.82
N LEU A 366 11.81 -4.68 9.68
CA LEU A 366 10.58 -4.47 8.89
C LEU A 366 10.63 -5.41 7.71
N ASP A 367 9.59 -6.21 7.50
CA ASP A 367 9.43 -6.96 6.26
C ASP A 367 8.20 -6.51 5.47
N MET A 368 8.34 -6.47 4.16
CA MET A 368 7.26 -6.04 3.26
C MET A 368 7.07 -7.06 2.14
N ALA A 369 5.80 -7.43 1.92
CA ALA A 369 5.49 -8.53 1.03
C ALA A 369 4.09 -8.46 0.43
N THR A 370 3.97 -8.86 -0.83
CA THR A 370 2.70 -9.25 -1.46
C THR A 370 2.26 -10.65 -0.99
N LEU A 371 2.01 -10.82 0.32
CA LEU A 371 1.84 -12.11 0.98
C LEU A 371 0.51 -12.88 0.82
N THR A 372 -0.67 -12.29 1.05
CA THR A 372 -1.96 -13.03 0.99
C THR A 372 -3.11 -12.27 0.35
N GLY A 373 -3.94 -12.95 -0.45
CA GLY A 373 -5.21 -12.38 -0.92
C GLY A 373 -6.21 -12.02 0.19
N ALA A 374 -6.02 -12.56 1.41
CA ALA A 374 -6.84 -12.24 2.58
C ALA A 374 -6.67 -10.78 3.03
N GLN A 375 -5.51 -10.17 2.80
CA GLN A 375 -5.30 -8.76 3.12
C GLN A 375 -6.33 -7.86 2.44
N GLY A 376 -6.56 -8.05 1.13
CA GLY A 376 -7.51 -7.24 0.37
C GLY A 376 -8.96 -7.37 0.86
N ILE A 377 -9.28 -8.48 1.54
CA ILE A 377 -10.58 -8.68 2.20
C ILE A 377 -10.62 -7.95 3.55
N SER A 378 -9.52 -7.93 4.29
CA SER A 378 -9.43 -7.35 5.63
C SER A 378 -9.31 -5.83 5.63
N THR A 379 -8.31 -5.28 4.94
CA THR A 379 -7.99 -3.83 4.97
C THR A 379 -8.29 -3.12 3.65
N GLY A 380 -8.71 -3.85 2.61
CA GLY A 380 -9.08 -3.29 1.32
C GLY A 380 -7.88 -3.01 0.40
N LYS A 381 -8.11 -2.26 -0.69
CA LYS A 381 -7.10 -2.06 -1.75
C LYS A 381 -6.07 -0.97 -1.44
N TYR A 382 -6.45 0.00 -0.61
CA TYR A 382 -5.68 1.21 -0.35
C TYR A 382 -5.02 1.23 1.03
N HIS A 383 -5.12 0.15 1.81
CA HIS A 383 -4.45 0.07 3.11
C HIS A 383 -3.65 -1.22 3.16
N ALA A 384 -2.33 -1.10 3.26
CA ALA A 384 -1.50 -2.24 3.59
C ALA A 384 -1.84 -2.73 5.00
N ALA A 385 -1.81 -4.05 5.22
CA ALA A 385 -2.00 -4.62 6.53
C ALA A 385 -0.68 -4.54 7.31
N VAL A 386 -0.72 -3.99 8.53
CA VAL A 386 0.42 -4.00 9.44
C VAL A 386 0.16 -5.01 10.55
N MET A 387 1.12 -5.90 10.81
CA MET A 387 1.12 -6.75 11.99
C MET A 387 2.47 -6.62 12.69
N THR A 388 2.45 -6.29 13.98
CA THR A 388 3.69 -6.04 14.73
C THR A 388 3.54 -6.44 16.19
N ASN A 389 4.66 -6.80 16.81
CA ASN A 389 4.74 -7.08 18.23
C ASN A 389 4.88 -5.83 19.12
N SER A 390 4.82 -4.64 18.53
CA SER A 390 4.96 -3.38 19.24
C SER A 390 3.88 -2.38 18.84
N GLU A 391 3.05 -1.99 19.81
CA GLU A 391 2.03 -0.95 19.63
C GLU A 391 2.63 0.39 19.17
N GLN A 392 3.83 0.73 19.64
CA GLN A 392 4.53 1.95 19.24
C GLN A 392 4.82 1.96 17.74
N TRP A 393 5.34 0.84 17.21
CA TRP A 393 5.67 0.71 15.79
C TRP A 393 4.42 0.58 14.93
N GLU A 394 3.37 -0.05 15.44
CA GLU A 394 2.06 -0.07 14.79
C GLU A 394 1.56 1.36 14.53
N ALA A 395 1.54 2.17 15.59
CA ALA A 395 1.11 3.56 15.51
C ALA A 395 2.04 4.40 14.62
N ALA A 396 3.35 4.13 14.65
CA ALA A 396 4.32 4.79 13.78
C ALA A 396 4.07 4.48 12.30
N CYS A 397 3.84 3.22 11.93
CA CYS A 397 3.52 2.82 10.56
C CYS A 397 2.23 3.45 10.05
N VAL A 398 1.17 3.49 10.88
CA VAL A 398 -0.09 4.14 10.51
C VAL A 398 0.10 5.64 10.30
N ARG A 399 0.87 6.31 11.17
CA ARG A 399 1.21 7.73 11.00
C ARG A 399 2.01 7.96 9.72
N ALA A 400 3.06 7.17 9.50
CA ALA A 400 3.90 7.27 8.30
C ALA A 400 3.06 7.09 7.03
N GLY A 401 2.17 6.09 6.99
CA GLY A 401 1.29 5.88 5.84
C GLY A 401 0.31 7.02 5.58
N ARG A 402 -0.21 7.67 6.63
CA ARG A 402 -1.05 8.87 6.48
C ARG A 402 -0.26 10.07 5.98
N SER A 403 0.98 10.26 6.44
CA SER A 403 1.84 11.38 6.01
C SER A 403 2.44 11.17 4.62
N SER A 404 2.67 9.92 4.20
CA SER A 404 3.21 9.60 2.87
C SER A 404 2.15 9.41 1.80
N GLY A 405 0.90 9.17 2.21
CA GLY A 405 -0.14 8.70 1.29
C GLY A 405 0.06 7.25 0.85
N ASP A 406 0.87 6.45 1.56
CA ASP A 406 0.94 4.99 1.43
C ASP A 406 0.36 4.35 2.69
N LEU A 407 -0.98 4.34 2.78
CA LEU A 407 -1.72 4.02 3.99
C LEU A 407 -1.50 2.60 4.48
N ALA A 408 -1.51 2.48 5.80
CA ALA A 408 -1.44 1.25 6.55
C ALA A 408 -2.60 1.15 7.55
N HIS A 409 -3.05 -0.06 7.84
CA HIS A 409 -4.02 -0.35 8.89
C HIS A 409 -3.62 -1.61 9.66
N PRO A 410 -3.71 -1.60 11.00
CA PRO A 410 -3.28 -2.72 11.81
C PRO A 410 -4.19 -3.94 11.67
N LEU A 411 -3.59 -5.11 11.77
CA LEU A 411 -4.24 -6.38 12.02
C LEU A 411 -4.01 -6.80 13.47
N VAL A 412 -4.85 -7.71 13.95
CA VAL A 412 -4.70 -8.29 15.29
C VAL A 412 -3.35 -8.99 15.41
N TYR A 413 -2.54 -8.60 16.40
CA TYR A 413 -1.34 -9.33 16.81
C TYR A 413 -1.67 -10.14 18.07
N CYS A 414 -1.79 -11.47 17.93
CA CYS A 414 -2.12 -12.38 19.02
C CYS A 414 -1.48 -13.77 18.77
N PRO A 415 -0.15 -13.88 18.87
CA PRO A 415 0.59 -15.09 18.50
C PRO A 415 0.08 -16.37 19.18
N GLU A 416 -0.33 -16.27 20.44
CA GLU A 416 -0.87 -17.35 21.27
C GLU A 416 -2.17 -17.95 20.71
N LEU A 417 -2.96 -17.18 19.95
CA LEU A 417 -4.16 -17.68 19.26
C LEU A 417 -3.88 -18.08 17.81
N HIS A 418 -2.76 -17.62 17.25
CA HIS A 418 -2.45 -17.77 15.84
C HIS A 418 -1.58 -18.99 15.54
N PHE A 419 -0.60 -19.30 16.39
CA PHE A 419 0.37 -20.37 16.11
C PHE A 419 -0.22 -21.77 16.13
N SER A 420 -1.31 -22.01 16.87
CA SER A 420 -2.01 -23.30 16.87
C SER A 420 -2.58 -23.69 15.51
N GLU A 421 -2.79 -22.73 14.59
CA GLU A 421 -3.30 -23.00 13.24
C GLU A 421 -2.21 -23.61 12.32
N PHE A 422 -0.94 -23.63 12.75
CA PHE A 422 0.20 -24.16 11.99
C PHE A 422 0.79 -25.45 12.58
N THR A 423 0.09 -26.13 13.47
CA THR A 423 0.59 -27.38 14.06
C THR A 423 0.84 -28.45 12.98
N SER A 424 2.01 -29.08 13.06
CA SER A 424 2.37 -30.26 12.27
C SER A 424 2.54 -31.47 13.20
N ALA A 425 2.29 -32.66 12.68
CA ALA A 425 2.55 -33.92 13.38
C ALA A 425 3.99 -34.43 13.19
N VAL A 426 4.72 -33.89 12.20
CA VAL A 426 5.99 -34.45 11.71
C VAL A 426 7.10 -33.40 11.55
N ALA A 427 6.79 -32.11 11.71
CA ALA A 427 7.73 -30.99 11.68
C ALA A 427 7.39 -29.99 12.79
N ASP A 428 8.22 -28.95 12.98
CA ASP A 428 7.95 -27.91 13.98
C ASP A 428 6.67 -27.11 13.68
N MET A 429 6.34 -26.96 12.39
CA MET A 429 5.11 -26.29 11.93
C MET A 429 4.75 -26.64 10.48
N LYS A 430 3.55 -26.25 10.05
CA LYS A 430 3.13 -26.19 8.65
C LYS A 430 3.31 -24.78 8.08
N ASN A 431 3.40 -24.63 6.76
CA ASN A 431 3.50 -23.30 6.17
C ASN A 431 2.13 -22.59 6.01
N SER A 432 1.02 -23.32 5.91
CA SER A 432 -0.32 -22.74 5.82
C SER A 432 -1.28 -23.27 6.88
N VAL A 433 -2.26 -22.44 7.26
CA VAL A 433 -3.37 -22.77 8.16
C VAL A 433 -4.20 -23.96 7.66
N ALA A 434 -4.68 -24.76 8.61
CA ALA A 434 -5.46 -25.98 8.35
C ALA A 434 -6.89 -25.72 7.81
N VAL A 435 -7.55 -24.63 8.24
CA VAL A 435 -8.95 -24.32 7.85
C VAL A 435 -9.02 -23.01 7.07
N ARG A 436 -9.51 -23.07 5.82
CA ARG A 436 -9.72 -21.87 4.96
C ARG A 436 -11.20 -21.52 4.71
N LYS A 437 -12.18 -22.29 5.21
CA LYS A 437 -13.63 -22.13 4.87
C LYS A 437 -14.53 -21.57 5.98
N ARG A 438 -15.52 -20.80 5.48
CA ARG A 438 -16.68 -20.11 6.09
C ARG A 438 -17.47 -21.04 7.02
N GLY A 439 -17.56 -20.71 8.30
CA GLY A 439 -18.54 -21.31 9.20
C GLY A 439 -19.96 -21.01 8.69
N ARG A 440 -20.85 -22.00 8.72
CA ARG A 440 -22.28 -21.84 8.45
C ARG A 440 -23.03 -21.10 9.58
N ASP A 441 -22.34 -20.76 10.66
CA ASP A 441 -22.94 -20.06 11.80
C ASP A 441 -22.59 -18.57 11.73
N GLY A 442 -23.62 -17.72 11.76
CA GLY A 442 -23.59 -16.27 11.53
C GLY A 442 -22.73 -15.42 12.49
N THR A 443 -21.80 -16.01 13.22
CA THR A 443 -20.73 -15.32 13.94
C THR A 443 -19.52 -15.12 13.04
N VAL A 444 -19.25 -13.85 12.69
CA VAL A 444 -18.01 -13.43 12.02
C VAL A 444 -16.83 -13.70 12.98
N ARG A 445 -16.29 -14.92 12.97
CA ARG A 445 -15.02 -15.24 13.62
C ARG A 445 -13.90 -14.77 12.70
N MET A 446 -13.18 -13.74 13.13
CA MET A 446 -12.10 -13.07 12.42
C MET A 446 -10.84 -13.96 12.33
N ARG A 447 -10.95 -15.20 11.80
CA ARG A 447 -9.84 -16.15 11.61
C ARG A 447 -9.17 -15.96 10.24
N ARG A 448 -8.66 -14.77 9.96
CA ARG A 448 -8.02 -14.44 8.66
C ARG A 448 -6.78 -13.55 8.82
N ALA A 449 -6.02 -13.73 9.90
CA ALA A 449 -4.75 -13.03 10.06
C ALA A 449 -3.64 -13.78 9.28
N PRO A 450 -2.84 -13.09 8.45
CA PRO A 450 -1.67 -13.66 7.81
C PRO A 450 -0.56 -13.77 8.85
N VAL A 451 -0.38 -14.96 9.42
CA VAL A 451 0.65 -15.18 10.44
C VAL A 451 1.87 -15.77 9.76
N LEU A 452 2.98 -15.06 9.92
CA LEU A 452 4.34 -15.51 9.68
C LEU A 452 4.85 -15.99 11.05
N ALA A 453 5.39 -17.20 11.08
CA ALA A 453 5.93 -17.81 12.28
C ALA A 453 7.38 -17.35 12.47
N SER A 454 7.59 -16.22 13.15
CA SER A 454 8.88 -15.89 13.74
C SER A 454 8.69 -15.57 15.23
N SER A 455 9.24 -16.43 16.08
CA SER A 455 9.30 -16.29 17.53
C SER A 455 10.51 -15.43 17.94
N LEU A 456 10.81 -14.36 17.21
CA LEU A 456 11.99 -13.53 17.45
C LEU A 456 11.62 -12.35 18.37
N ALA A 457 12.39 -12.17 19.44
CA ALA A 457 12.24 -11.12 20.43
C ALA A 457 12.76 -9.75 19.94
N LEU A 458 12.47 -9.41 18.67
CA LEU A 458 12.86 -8.15 18.02
C LEU A 458 11.63 -7.38 17.60
N ILE A 459 11.75 -6.06 17.45
CA ILE A 459 10.69 -5.25 16.84
C ILE A 459 10.49 -5.74 15.41
N TRP A 460 9.31 -6.27 15.13
CA TRP A 460 8.98 -6.86 13.85
C TRP A 460 7.74 -6.19 13.26
N VAL A 461 7.85 -5.63 12.05
CA VAL A 461 6.74 -4.99 11.33
C VAL A 461 6.53 -5.72 10.00
N LEU A 462 5.44 -6.48 9.91
CA LEU A 462 4.98 -7.07 8.65
C LEU A 462 4.06 -6.09 7.94
N ILE A 463 4.48 -5.55 6.79
CA ILE A 463 3.60 -4.85 5.85
C ILE A 463 3.11 -5.87 4.81
N GLY A 464 2.01 -6.53 5.17
CA GLY A 464 1.28 -7.42 4.30
C GLY A 464 0.54 -6.62 3.24
N GLN A 465 1.02 -6.71 2.00
CA GLN A 465 0.38 -6.42 0.72
C GLN A 465 0.06 -4.96 0.35
N VAL A 466 0.60 -4.58 -0.81
CA VAL A 466 0.50 -3.26 -1.47
C VAL A 466 -0.19 -3.41 -2.85
N PHE A 467 -1.01 -4.45 -3.06
CA PHE A 467 -1.56 -4.82 -4.38
C PHE A 467 -2.33 -3.68 -5.08
N GLY A 468 -3.12 -2.90 -4.33
CA GLY A 468 -3.88 -1.79 -4.90
C GLY A 468 -3.09 -0.49 -5.08
N TYR A 469 -2.01 -0.27 -4.32
CA TYR A 469 -1.14 0.90 -4.45
C TYR A 469 -0.29 0.88 -5.70
N MET A 470 0.16 -0.31 -6.10
CA MET A 470 0.94 -0.49 -7.33
C MET A 470 0.04 -0.52 -8.57
N TRP A 471 -1.28 -0.61 -8.38
CA TRP A 471 -2.26 -0.72 -9.46
C TRP A 471 -3.27 0.42 -9.43
N THR A 472 -2.99 1.47 -10.21
CA THR A 472 -4.00 2.48 -10.56
C THR A 472 -4.39 2.33 -12.04
N SER A 473 -5.68 2.09 -12.27
CA SER A 473 -6.33 1.68 -13.53
C SER A 473 -5.71 2.22 -14.81
N LEU A 474 -5.22 1.30 -15.65
CA LEU A 474 -4.93 1.54 -17.06
C LEU A 474 -5.57 0.52 -18.01
N HIS A 475 -6.24 -0.54 -17.53
CA HIS A 475 -6.82 -1.60 -18.35
C HIS A 475 -8.22 -2.02 -17.85
N GLN A 476 -9.18 -1.10 -17.91
CA GLN A 476 -10.60 -1.43 -17.71
C GLN A 476 -11.45 -0.88 -18.86
N SER A 477 -10.94 -1.03 -20.10
CA SER A 477 -11.64 -0.58 -21.31
C SER A 477 -11.77 -1.67 -22.38
N MET A 478 -11.59 -2.95 -22.04
CA MET A 478 -11.77 -4.06 -23.00
C MET A 478 -12.48 -5.29 -22.43
N LEU A 479 -13.36 -5.09 -21.44
CA LEU A 479 -14.38 -6.08 -21.08
C LEU A 479 -15.63 -5.29 -20.70
N GLY A 480 -16.56 -5.18 -21.64
CA GLY A 480 -17.89 -4.66 -21.37
C GLY A 480 -18.57 -5.50 -20.31
N SER A 481 -19.03 -4.87 -19.25
CA SER A 481 -20.12 -5.38 -18.42
C SER A 481 -20.79 -4.20 -17.72
N GLU A 482 -22.11 -4.19 -17.84
CA GLU A 482 -23.04 -3.13 -17.47
C GLU A 482 -23.00 -2.78 -15.97
N PRO A 483 -23.39 -1.55 -15.59
CA PRO A 483 -23.47 -1.16 -14.20
C PRO A 483 -24.71 -1.79 -13.55
N LEU A 484 -24.51 -2.70 -12.59
CA LEU A 484 -25.56 -3.08 -11.66
C LEU A 484 -25.91 -1.89 -10.78
N VAL A 485 -27.04 -1.28 -11.10
CA VAL A 485 -27.80 -0.34 -10.30
C VAL A 485 -28.07 -0.96 -8.93
N SER A 486 -27.58 -0.34 -7.85
CA SER A 486 -28.10 -0.59 -6.51
C SER A 486 -28.86 0.64 -6.05
N VAL A 487 -30.18 0.47 -6.06
CA VAL A 487 -31.19 1.40 -5.56
C VAL A 487 -31.04 1.49 -4.03
N TRP A 488 -30.81 2.70 -3.53
CA TRP A 488 -31.12 3.07 -2.16
C TRP A 488 -32.61 3.48 -2.08
N PRO A 489 -33.24 3.30 -0.92
CA PRO A 489 -34.10 4.36 -0.41
C PRO A 489 -33.55 4.93 0.88
N CYS A 490 -33.23 6.23 0.81
CA CYS A 490 -33.25 7.16 1.92
C CYS A 490 -34.60 7.11 2.65
N SER A 491 -34.56 7.28 3.96
CA SER A 491 -35.60 8.00 4.70
C SER A 491 -34.94 8.87 5.76
N CYS A 492 -34.74 10.14 5.40
CA CYS A 492 -34.66 11.27 6.33
C CYS A 492 -35.87 12.16 6.04
N LEU A 493 -36.58 12.63 7.06
CA LEU A 493 -37.14 13.99 7.20
C LEU A 493 -37.83 14.06 8.58
N CYS A 494 -37.30 14.83 9.52
CA CYS A 494 -37.70 16.22 9.88
C CYS A 494 -38.69 16.21 11.08
N SER A 495 -38.68 17.12 12.06
CA SER A 495 -38.29 18.53 12.08
C SER A 495 -38.28 19.08 13.54
N ALA A 496 -37.39 20.05 13.82
CA ALA A 496 -37.60 21.30 14.60
C ALA A 496 -38.05 21.22 16.09
N ARG A 497 -37.67 22.09 17.05
CA ARG A 497 -37.07 23.45 17.04
C ARG A 497 -36.65 23.85 18.47
N HIS A 498 -35.74 24.83 18.54
CA HIS A 498 -35.19 25.57 19.69
C HIS A 498 -36.08 25.91 20.91
N LEU A 499 -35.51 25.96 22.12
CA LEU A 499 -35.11 27.19 22.85
C LEU A 499 -34.47 26.89 24.23
N ARG A 500 -33.83 27.92 24.80
CA ARG A 500 -32.74 27.93 25.79
C ARG A 500 -33.18 27.94 27.28
N THR A 501 -32.27 27.44 28.13
CA THR A 501 -31.88 27.89 29.52
C THR A 501 -32.84 27.68 30.73
N PRO A 502 -32.34 27.66 32.00
CA PRO A 502 -31.22 26.89 32.56
C PRO A 502 -31.47 26.38 34.02
N CYS A 503 -30.42 25.78 34.63
CA CYS A 503 -30.22 25.53 36.08
C CYS A 503 -31.08 24.44 36.75
N SER A 504 -30.60 23.62 37.69
CA SER A 504 -29.29 23.45 38.32
C SER A 504 -29.39 22.23 39.26
N THR A 505 -28.32 21.43 39.31
CA THR A 505 -27.79 20.70 40.49
C THR A 505 -28.59 19.61 41.23
N LEU A 506 -27.87 18.49 41.43
CA LEU A 506 -27.82 17.56 42.58
C LEU A 506 -28.55 16.19 42.50
N CYS A 507 -27.70 15.17 42.30
CA CYS A 507 -27.72 13.77 42.79
C CYS A 507 -28.17 13.59 44.26
N PRO A 508 -28.22 12.36 44.84
CA PRO A 508 -28.47 10.98 44.32
C PRO A 508 -29.38 10.13 45.29
N LEU A 509 -29.40 8.79 45.13
CA LEU A 509 -29.75 7.71 46.09
C LEU A 509 -31.13 7.00 46.01
N TRP A 510 -31.07 5.76 45.50
CA TRP A 510 -31.34 4.45 46.16
C TRP A 510 -32.70 4.11 46.85
N VAL A 511 -33.25 2.97 46.38
CA VAL A 511 -34.07 1.90 47.02
C VAL A 511 -35.62 1.94 46.86
N PRO A 512 -36.24 0.80 46.43
CA PRO A 512 -37.69 0.63 46.15
C PRO A 512 -38.49 0.20 47.41
N PRO A 513 -39.85 0.18 47.41
CA PRO A 513 -40.61 -1.04 47.02
C PRO A 513 -42.04 -0.81 46.44
N GLN A 514 -42.60 -1.89 45.90
CA GLN A 514 -44.01 -2.15 45.50
C GLN A 514 -45.08 -1.57 46.46
N PRO A 515 -46.31 -1.24 46.01
CA PRO A 515 -47.39 -2.27 46.06
C PRO A 515 -48.56 -2.18 45.03
N LYS A 516 -49.08 -3.38 44.71
CA LYS A 516 -50.50 -3.80 44.64
C LYS A 516 -51.45 -3.27 43.53
N LEU A 517 -51.78 -4.22 42.64
CA LEU A 517 -53.08 -4.58 42.00
C LEU A 517 -54.38 -4.00 42.64
N PRO A 518 -55.45 -3.76 41.83
CA PRO A 518 -56.42 -4.85 41.55
C PRO A 518 -57.10 -4.87 40.15
N LEU A 519 -57.18 -6.09 39.61
CA LEU A 519 -58.35 -6.88 39.13
C LEU A 519 -59.57 -6.25 38.39
N LYS A 520 -60.02 -7.06 37.40
CA LYS A 520 -61.30 -7.16 36.65
C LYS A 520 -61.26 -6.48 35.26
N THR A 521 -61.53 -7.15 34.14
CA THR A 521 -62.71 -8.00 33.82
C THR A 521 -62.42 -9.02 32.70
N ARG A 522 -63.29 -10.03 32.58
CA ARG A 522 -63.16 -11.34 31.92
C ARG A 522 -64.20 -11.49 30.80
N TRP A 523 -63.82 -12.02 29.62
CA TRP A 523 -64.69 -12.66 28.59
C TRP A 523 -63.79 -13.59 27.73
N ARG A 524 -63.72 -14.91 27.98
CA ARG A 524 -64.47 -16.08 27.43
C ARG A 524 -64.37 -16.32 25.90
N GLY A 525 -63.86 -17.51 25.54
CA GLY A 525 -64.08 -18.24 24.27
C GLY A 525 -62.80 -18.88 23.69
N THR A 526 -62.37 -20.08 24.12
CA THR A 526 -62.48 -21.40 23.40
C THR A 526 -61.76 -21.47 22.04
N ALA A 527 -60.98 -22.48 21.65
CA ALA A 527 -60.49 -23.74 22.22
C ALA A 527 -59.47 -24.36 21.21
N ARG A 528 -58.70 -25.35 21.69
CA ARG A 528 -57.80 -26.30 20.99
C ARG A 528 -56.40 -25.76 20.62
N GLY A 529 -55.28 -26.36 21.01
CA GLY A 529 -55.02 -27.65 21.66
C GLY A 529 -53.73 -28.22 21.08
N GLU A 530 -52.74 -28.43 21.96
CA GLU A 530 -51.62 -29.40 21.84
C GLU A 530 -50.55 -29.12 20.75
N ASP A 531 -49.24 -29.28 20.95
CA ASP A 531 -48.52 -29.91 22.04
C ASP A 531 -47.08 -29.40 22.13
N LEU A 532 -46.55 -29.41 23.34
CA LEU A 532 -45.24 -28.88 23.74
C LEU A 532 -44.63 -29.99 24.60
N SER A 533 -43.73 -30.81 24.07
CA SER A 533 -42.70 -31.51 24.88
C SER A 533 -41.83 -32.48 24.07
N LYS A 534 -40.51 -32.32 24.20
CA LYS A 534 -39.52 -33.33 24.61
C LYS A 534 -38.12 -32.76 24.30
N MET A 535 -37.45 -32.24 25.33
CA MET A 535 -36.54 -32.93 26.24
C MET A 535 -35.12 -33.07 25.67
N ILE A 536 -34.25 -32.32 26.31
CA ILE A 536 -32.79 -32.45 26.39
C ILE A 536 -32.43 -33.83 26.96
N SER A 537 -31.50 -34.55 26.32
CA SER A 537 -30.45 -35.30 27.03
C SER A 537 -29.38 -35.83 26.07
N ASN A 538 -28.13 -35.41 26.30
CA ASN A 538 -26.86 -36.15 26.22
C ASN A 538 -26.69 -37.26 25.17
N CYS A 539 -25.68 -37.10 24.30
CA CYS A 539 -24.44 -37.90 24.32
C CYS A 539 -23.50 -37.54 23.16
N SER A 540 -22.20 -37.54 23.49
CA SER A 540 -21.02 -37.67 22.62
C SER A 540 -20.50 -36.43 21.89
#